data_AF-A0A1S3CYP5-F1
#
_entry.id   AF-A0A1S3CYP5-F1
#
_cell.length_a   1.000
_cell.length_b   1.000
_cell.length_c   1.000
_cell.angle_alpha   90.00
_cell.angle_beta   90.00
_cell.angle_gamma   90.00
#
_symmetry.space_group_name_H-M   'P 1'
#
loop_
_entity.id
_entity.type
_entity.pdbx_description
1 polymer ?
#
loop_
_entity_poly.entity_id
_entity_poly.type
_entity_poly.pdbx_seq_one_letter_code
_entity_poly.pdbx_strand_id
1 'polypeptide(L)'
;MENLESLLEHLDISELKELVNDEETFNNFTKEATATLTTESNEQKEMLIASNKSLAEYNLSQEEALLEKKSQLLDLNEQLTQLSKSVESKVELIKSHKNNVSTDTVLALLQTAASEIEEESEKVPEEFLNGTIDVDKFLETFTPKRILMHLRRIKADKMAEMLTKRNSFGSPTHNGVGGHNGGSSSFGGMYPPVPVPPMGPGYPVSGGGMPLPHIQMTPYPQLPQMPTPSYPFYK
;
A
#
# COMPACT_ATOMS: atom_id res chain seq x y z
N MET A 1 -34.83 -34.77 -26.80
CA MET A 1 -34.98 -36.06 -27.51
C MET A 1 -35.09 -37.21 -26.51
N GLU A 2 -34.25 -37.26 -25.48
CA GLU A 2 -34.34 -38.26 -24.39
C GLU A 2 -35.74 -38.41 -23.76
N ASN A 3 -36.48 -37.30 -23.60
CA ASN A 3 -37.81 -37.35 -22.96
C ASN A 3 -38.89 -38.00 -23.85
N LEU A 4 -38.76 -37.88 -25.19
CA LEU A 4 -39.70 -38.47 -26.13
C LEU A 4 -39.46 -39.97 -26.31
N GLU A 5 -38.18 -40.39 -26.27
CA GLU A 5 -37.78 -41.80 -26.31
C GLU A 5 -38.27 -42.54 -25.08
N SER A 6 -38.13 -41.96 -23.87
CA SER A 6 -38.66 -42.58 -22.64
C SER A 6 -40.19 -42.71 -22.65
N LEU A 7 -40.89 -41.75 -23.26
CA LEU A 7 -42.35 -41.78 -23.38
C LEU A 7 -42.83 -42.91 -24.30
N LEU A 8 -42.04 -43.28 -25.32
CA LEU A 8 -42.32 -44.37 -26.26
C LEU A 8 -41.93 -45.74 -25.74
N GLU A 9 -40.94 -45.81 -24.84
CA GLU A 9 -40.41 -47.06 -24.28
C GLU A 9 -41.39 -47.77 -23.34
N HIS A 10 -42.42 -47.06 -22.87
CA HIS A 10 -43.45 -47.58 -21.96
C HIS A 10 -44.73 -48.09 -22.65
N LEU A 11 -44.83 -47.99 -23.99
CA LEU A 11 -46.00 -48.47 -24.75
C LEU A 11 -45.84 -49.93 -25.18
N ASP A 12 -46.95 -50.69 -25.18
CA ASP A 12 -46.97 -52.08 -25.64
C ASP A 12 -47.08 -52.18 -27.18
N ILE A 13 -46.64 -53.29 -27.77
CA ILE A 13 -46.58 -53.51 -29.23
C ILE A 13 -47.94 -53.27 -29.94
N SER A 14 -49.05 -53.57 -29.26
CA SER A 14 -50.41 -53.32 -29.76
C SER A 14 -50.72 -51.82 -29.81
N GLU A 15 -50.31 -51.06 -28.80
CA GLU A 15 -50.52 -49.61 -28.68
C GLU A 15 -49.60 -48.85 -29.66
N LEU A 16 -48.36 -49.30 -29.84
CA LEU A 16 -47.46 -48.78 -30.88
C LEU A 16 -48.02 -49.03 -32.29
N LYS A 17 -48.69 -50.17 -32.54
CA LYS A 17 -49.37 -50.43 -33.82
C LYS A 17 -50.59 -49.53 -34.02
N GLU A 18 -51.33 -49.23 -32.96
CA GLU A 18 -52.47 -48.32 -33.01
C GLU A 18 -51.99 -46.89 -33.28
N LEU A 19 -50.97 -46.44 -32.55
CA LEU A 19 -50.34 -45.13 -32.71
C LEU A 19 -49.76 -44.89 -34.11
N VAL A 20 -49.33 -45.94 -34.82
CA VAL A 20 -48.79 -45.83 -36.19
C VAL A 20 -49.89 -45.91 -37.26
N ASN A 21 -50.99 -46.63 -37.00
CA ASN A 21 -52.04 -46.86 -37.99
C ASN A 21 -53.23 -45.89 -37.86
N ASP A 22 -53.37 -45.19 -36.74
CA ASP A 22 -54.41 -44.20 -36.51
C ASP A 22 -53.82 -42.78 -36.31
N GLU A 23 -54.24 -41.86 -37.17
CA GLU A 23 -53.73 -40.49 -37.22
C GLU A 23 -54.23 -39.65 -36.04
N GLU A 24 -55.39 -39.99 -35.46
CA GLU A 24 -55.96 -39.27 -34.32
C GLU A 24 -55.19 -39.55 -33.02
N THR A 25 -54.93 -40.83 -32.73
CA THR A 25 -54.07 -41.25 -31.61
C THR A 25 -52.64 -40.71 -31.73
N PHE A 26 -52.03 -40.74 -32.92
CA PHE A 26 -50.72 -40.13 -33.16
C PHE A 26 -50.69 -38.62 -32.86
N ASN A 27 -51.69 -37.88 -33.33
CA ASN A 27 -51.81 -36.45 -33.10
C ASN A 27 -52.02 -36.12 -31.62
N ASN A 28 -52.80 -36.93 -30.90
CA ASN A 28 -53.00 -36.75 -29.46
C ASN A 28 -51.73 -37.02 -28.67
N PHE A 29 -50.98 -38.08 -29.00
CA PHE A 29 -49.67 -38.35 -28.40
C PHE A 29 -48.66 -37.21 -28.65
N THR A 30 -48.61 -36.69 -29.88
CA THR A 30 -47.73 -35.57 -30.22
C THR A 30 -48.11 -34.29 -29.46
N LYS A 31 -49.41 -34.03 -29.28
CA LYS A 31 -49.89 -32.92 -28.44
C LYS A 31 -49.51 -33.10 -26.98
N GLU A 32 -49.63 -34.31 -26.45
CA GLU A 32 -49.27 -34.61 -25.06
C GLU A 32 -47.77 -34.46 -24.82
N ALA A 33 -46.94 -35.02 -25.71
CA ALA A 33 -45.50 -34.91 -25.65
C ALA A 33 -44.98 -33.47 -25.81
N THR A 34 -45.65 -32.65 -26.63
CA THR A 34 -45.30 -31.22 -26.74
C THR A 34 -45.77 -30.42 -25.53
N ALA A 35 -46.90 -30.79 -24.91
CA ALA A 35 -47.38 -30.17 -23.68
C ALA A 35 -46.46 -30.45 -22.48
N THR A 36 -45.96 -31.68 -22.33
CA THR A 36 -45.00 -32.04 -21.27
C THR A 36 -43.68 -31.30 -21.44
N LEU A 37 -43.09 -31.31 -22.64
CA LEU A 37 -41.86 -30.55 -22.94
C LEU A 37 -42.02 -29.03 -22.70
N THR A 38 -43.18 -28.48 -23.04
CA THR A 38 -43.48 -27.05 -22.79
C THR A 38 -43.59 -26.75 -21.31
N THR A 39 -44.18 -27.67 -20.54
CA THR A 39 -44.34 -27.53 -19.08
C THR A 39 -42.98 -27.58 -18.39
N GLU A 40 -42.14 -28.57 -18.69
CA GLU A 40 -40.78 -28.67 -18.15
C GLU A 40 -39.93 -27.45 -18.52
N SER A 41 -40.03 -26.98 -19.77
CA SER A 41 -39.33 -25.77 -20.20
C SER A 41 -39.78 -24.53 -19.42
N ASN A 42 -41.08 -24.41 -19.13
CA ASN A 42 -41.62 -23.34 -18.32
C ASN A 42 -41.16 -23.43 -16.86
N GLU A 43 -41.11 -24.62 -16.27
CA GLU A 43 -40.60 -24.84 -14.92
C GLU A 43 -39.12 -24.47 -14.80
N GLN A 44 -38.29 -24.89 -15.76
CA GLN A 44 -36.87 -24.48 -15.81
C GLN A 44 -36.72 -22.97 -15.94
N LYS A 45 -37.55 -22.34 -16.76
CA LYS A 45 -37.57 -20.88 -16.91
C LYS A 45 -37.97 -20.20 -15.61
N GLU A 46 -38.98 -20.68 -14.91
CA GLU A 46 -39.38 -20.14 -13.61
C GLU A 46 -38.28 -20.29 -12.55
N MET A 47 -37.62 -21.46 -12.50
CA MET A 47 -36.46 -21.65 -11.62
C MET A 47 -35.34 -20.65 -11.91
N LEU A 48 -35.01 -20.42 -13.19
CA LEU A 48 -34.00 -19.44 -13.59
C LEU A 48 -34.40 -18.02 -13.24
N ILE A 49 -35.67 -17.65 -13.43
CA ILE A 49 -36.19 -16.33 -13.07
C ILE A 49 -36.10 -16.13 -11.55
N ALA A 50 -36.53 -17.12 -10.76
CA ALA A 50 -36.46 -17.06 -9.31
C ALA A 50 -35.00 -16.94 -8.82
N SER A 51 -34.09 -17.70 -9.41
CA SER A 51 -32.65 -17.63 -9.11
C SER A 51 -32.04 -16.28 -9.47
N ASN A 52 -32.30 -15.77 -10.68
CA ASN A 52 -31.81 -14.48 -11.12
C ASN A 52 -32.36 -13.34 -10.26
N LYS A 53 -33.65 -13.39 -9.90
CA LYS A 53 -34.28 -12.45 -8.99
C LYS A 53 -33.62 -12.46 -7.62
N SER A 54 -33.40 -13.65 -7.04
CA SER A 54 -32.73 -13.79 -5.74
C SER A 54 -31.30 -13.22 -5.77
N LEU A 55 -30.56 -13.45 -6.87
CA LEU A 55 -29.23 -12.88 -7.06
C LEU A 55 -29.26 -11.35 -7.21
N ALA A 56 -30.23 -10.81 -7.95
CA ALA A 56 -30.38 -9.37 -8.10
C ALA A 56 -30.73 -8.70 -6.76
N GLU A 57 -31.65 -9.28 -5.99
CA GLU A 57 -32.01 -8.81 -4.65
C GLU A 57 -30.81 -8.88 -3.69
N TYR A 58 -30.04 -9.96 -3.73
CA TYR A 58 -28.80 -10.07 -2.96
C TYR A 58 -27.79 -9.00 -3.37
N ASN A 59 -27.53 -8.81 -4.66
CA ASN A 59 -26.59 -7.79 -5.14
C ASN A 59 -27.02 -6.37 -4.71
N LEU A 60 -28.32 -6.06 -4.80
CA LEU A 60 -28.88 -4.80 -4.31
C LEU A 60 -28.71 -4.65 -2.79
N SER A 61 -28.88 -5.73 -2.01
CA SER A 61 -28.65 -5.71 -0.57
C SER A 61 -27.19 -5.41 -0.18
N GLN A 62 -26.23 -5.74 -1.05
CA GLN A 62 -24.81 -5.48 -0.83
C GLN A 62 -24.37 -4.09 -1.30
N GLU A 63 -25.15 -3.45 -2.17
CA GLU A 63 -24.80 -2.15 -2.76
C GLU A 63 -24.62 -1.07 -1.69
N GLU A 64 -25.54 -0.98 -0.73
CA GLU A 64 -25.48 0.00 0.35
C GLU A 64 -24.21 -0.15 1.19
N ALA A 65 -23.91 -1.37 1.62
CA ALA A 65 -22.71 -1.66 2.41
C ALA A 65 -21.42 -1.37 1.62
N LEU A 66 -21.38 -1.65 0.32
CA LEU A 66 -20.23 -1.35 -0.54
C LEU A 66 -20.05 0.16 -0.71
N LEU A 67 -21.12 0.91 -0.92
CA LEU A 67 -21.09 2.37 -1.02
C LEU A 67 -20.61 3.01 0.28
N GLU A 68 -21.08 2.53 1.43
CA GLU A 68 -20.63 3.01 2.73
C GLU A 68 -19.13 2.77 2.92
N LYS A 69 -18.65 1.54 2.68
CA LYS A 69 -17.23 1.21 2.80
C LYS A 69 -16.36 1.97 1.81
N LYS A 70 -16.85 2.20 0.59
CA LYS A 70 -16.17 3.06 -0.39
C LYS A 70 -16.07 4.50 0.11
N SER A 71 -17.12 5.04 0.71
CA SER A 71 -17.11 6.39 1.30
C SER A 71 -16.11 6.49 2.45
N GLN A 72 -16.10 5.51 3.36
CA GLN A 72 -15.14 5.45 4.47
C GLN A 72 -13.69 5.36 3.97
N LEU A 73 -13.45 4.57 2.92
CA LEU A 73 -12.13 4.47 2.31
C LEU A 73 -11.67 5.80 1.70
N LEU A 74 -12.58 6.53 1.04
CA LEU A 74 -12.27 7.84 0.46
C LEU A 74 -11.93 8.87 1.54
N ASP A 75 -12.70 8.92 2.63
CA ASP A 75 -12.44 9.81 3.77
C ASP A 75 -11.09 9.48 4.43
N LEU A 76 -10.81 8.21 4.68
CA LEU A 76 -9.53 7.78 5.26
C LEU A 76 -8.34 8.09 4.34
N ASN A 77 -8.52 7.94 3.03
CA ASN A 77 -7.50 8.30 2.05
C ASN A 77 -7.25 9.82 2.06
N GLU A 78 -8.31 10.63 2.08
CA GLU A 78 -8.17 12.07 2.19
C GLU A 78 -7.40 12.47 3.46
N GLN A 79 -7.76 11.92 4.62
CA GLN A 79 -7.04 12.17 5.87
C GLN A 79 -5.56 11.75 5.79
N LEU A 80 -5.28 10.60 5.19
CA LEU A 80 -3.91 10.12 4.98
C LEU A 80 -3.11 11.07 4.08
N THR A 81 -3.70 11.56 2.98
CA THR A 81 -3.02 12.51 2.09
C THR A 81 -2.76 13.86 2.78
N GLN A 82 -3.70 14.36 3.58
CA GLN A 82 -3.52 15.57 4.37
C GLN A 82 -2.40 15.40 5.41
N LEU A 83 -2.37 14.25 6.09
CA LEU A 83 -1.33 13.94 7.07
C LEU A 83 0.04 13.78 6.41
N SER A 84 0.12 13.11 5.26
CA SER A 84 1.37 12.99 4.47
C SER A 84 1.92 14.37 4.12
N LYS A 85 1.08 15.26 3.58
CA LYS A 85 1.47 16.65 3.27
C LYS A 85 1.95 17.40 4.51
N SER A 86 1.27 17.22 5.65
CA SER A 86 1.70 17.83 6.92
C SER A 86 3.08 17.33 7.37
N VAL A 87 3.33 16.03 7.26
CA VAL A 87 4.62 15.42 7.60
C VAL A 87 5.71 15.91 6.66
N GLU A 88 5.47 15.91 5.34
CA GLU A 88 6.39 16.42 4.33
C GLU A 88 6.77 17.88 4.62
N SER A 89 5.79 18.75 4.87
CA SER A 89 6.02 20.15 5.24
C SER A 89 6.86 20.30 6.51
N LYS A 90 6.59 19.51 7.55
CA LYS A 90 7.40 19.52 8.79
C LYS A 90 8.82 19.03 8.55
N VAL A 91 9.00 18.01 7.71
CA VAL A 91 10.33 17.49 7.34
C VAL A 91 11.11 18.53 6.55
N GLU A 92 10.49 19.22 5.60
CA GLU A 92 11.10 20.33 4.87
C GLU A 92 11.48 21.48 5.79
N LEU A 93 10.60 21.84 6.74
CA LEU A 93 10.91 22.83 7.76
C LEU A 93 12.14 22.43 8.58
N ILE A 94 12.21 21.19 9.06
CA ILE A 94 13.37 20.68 9.82
C ILE A 94 14.64 20.69 8.94
N LYS A 95 14.55 20.29 7.67
CA LYS A 95 15.68 20.31 6.73
C LYS A 95 16.17 21.74 6.49
N SER A 96 15.27 22.71 6.28
CA SER A 96 15.66 24.11 6.09
C SER A 96 16.41 24.68 7.30
N HIS A 97 15.98 24.37 8.52
CA HIS A 97 16.66 24.79 9.74
C HIS A 97 18.03 24.12 9.90
N LYS A 98 18.17 22.84 9.52
CA LYS A 98 19.46 22.15 9.51
C LYS A 98 20.43 22.70 8.46
N ASN A 99 19.93 23.19 7.34
CA ASN A 99 20.75 23.71 6.25
C ASN A 99 21.32 25.12 6.52
N ASN A 100 20.75 25.88 7.46
CA ASN A 100 21.14 27.29 7.64
C ASN A 100 22.55 27.47 8.20
N VAL A 101 23.04 26.63 9.12
CA VAL A 101 24.47 26.46 9.44
C VAL A 101 24.62 25.13 10.17
N SER A 102 25.47 24.22 9.69
CA SER A 102 25.75 22.98 10.43
C SER A 102 26.49 23.31 11.73
N THR A 103 26.21 22.58 12.81
CA THR A 103 26.88 22.82 14.10
C THR A 103 28.40 22.61 14.01
N ASP A 104 28.84 21.74 13.11
CA ASP A 104 30.27 21.52 12.83
C ASP A 104 30.89 22.73 12.11
N THR A 105 30.15 23.37 11.19
CA THR A 105 30.58 24.63 10.55
C THR A 105 30.72 25.75 11.59
N VAL A 106 29.78 25.88 12.53
CA VAL A 106 29.86 26.88 13.60
C VAL A 106 31.08 26.64 14.48
N LEU A 107 31.36 25.38 14.84
CA LEU A 107 32.53 25.02 15.64
C LEU A 107 33.83 25.39 14.92
N ALA A 108 33.95 25.04 13.63
CA ALA A 108 35.12 25.37 12.83
C ALA A 108 35.34 26.90 12.74
N LEU A 109 34.28 27.67 12.49
CA LEU A 109 34.36 29.14 12.48
C LEU A 109 34.80 29.72 13.83
N LEU A 110 34.30 29.15 14.93
CA LEU A 110 34.68 29.60 16.27
C LEU A 110 36.14 29.27 16.61
N GLN A 111 36.64 28.11 16.17
CA GLN A 111 38.04 27.73 16.31
C GLN A 111 38.94 28.66 15.48
N THR A 112 38.59 28.93 14.22
CA THR A 112 39.31 29.90 13.38
C THR A 112 39.35 31.27 14.04
N ALA A 113 38.21 31.79 14.51
CA ALA A 113 38.15 33.08 15.20
C ALA A 113 38.90 33.10 16.54
N ALA A 114 39.15 31.94 17.18
CA ALA A 114 40.00 31.82 18.35
C ALA A 114 41.49 31.88 17.98
N SER A 115 41.88 31.19 16.89
CA SER A 115 43.26 31.22 16.36
C SER A 115 43.64 32.59 15.79
N GLU A 116 42.72 33.27 15.11
CA GLU A 116 42.94 34.64 14.59
C GLU A 116 43.24 35.62 15.72
N ILE A 117 42.44 35.60 16.80
CA ILE A 117 42.66 36.51 17.94
C ILE A 117 43.88 36.09 18.77
N GLU A 118 44.25 34.81 18.76
CA GLU A 118 45.50 34.32 19.35
C GLU A 118 46.71 34.93 18.62
N GLU A 119 46.75 34.82 17.29
CA GLU A 119 47.81 35.42 16.46
C GLU A 119 47.87 36.95 16.64
N GLU A 120 46.71 37.63 16.62
CA GLU A 120 46.65 39.07 16.89
C GLU A 120 47.15 39.42 18.29
N SER A 121 46.95 38.55 19.28
CA SER A 121 47.40 38.78 20.65
C SER A 121 48.90 38.55 20.82
N GLU A 122 49.53 37.70 20.01
CA GLU A 122 50.99 37.45 20.04
C GLU A 122 51.79 38.62 19.47
N LYS A 123 51.22 39.38 18.52
CA LYS A 123 51.85 40.59 17.97
C LYS A 123 52.06 41.68 19.03
N VAL A 124 51.18 41.74 20.05
CA VAL A 124 51.21 42.80 21.08
C VAL A 124 52.43 42.68 22.01
N PRO A 125 52.78 41.50 22.57
CA PRO A 125 54.05 41.30 23.27
C PRO A 125 55.28 41.59 22.40
N GLU A 126 55.28 41.20 21.12
CA GLU A 126 56.40 41.48 20.21
C GLU A 126 56.62 42.98 20.05
N GLU A 127 55.56 43.76 19.83
CA GLU A 127 55.62 45.23 19.76
C GLU A 127 56.12 45.85 21.06
N PHE A 128 55.72 45.32 22.22
CA PHE A 128 56.18 45.79 23.52
C PHE A 128 57.68 45.50 23.74
N LEU A 129 58.15 44.30 23.42
CA LEU A 129 59.55 43.90 23.55
C LEU A 129 60.47 44.68 22.61
N ASN A 130 59.97 45.06 21.44
CA ASN A 130 60.68 45.92 20.48
C ASN A 130 60.67 47.41 20.86
N GLY A 131 59.95 47.78 21.94
CA GLY A 131 59.83 49.17 22.41
C GLY A 131 58.91 50.05 21.55
N THR A 132 58.09 49.44 20.68
CA THR A 132 57.12 50.15 19.81
C THR A 132 55.94 50.70 20.61
N ILE A 133 55.56 50.03 21.71
CA ILE A 133 54.46 50.41 22.60
C ILE A 133 54.95 50.45 24.05
N ASP A 134 54.33 51.30 24.88
CA ASP A 134 54.61 51.40 26.31
C ASP A 134 53.78 50.40 27.15
N VAL A 135 54.04 50.37 28.45
CA VAL A 135 53.40 49.41 29.36
C VAL A 135 51.89 49.63 29.48
N ASP A 136 51.44 50.88 29.48
CA ASP A 136 50.03 51.22 29.58
C ASP A 136 49.28 50.77 28.32
N LYS A 137 49.87 51.00 27.13
CA LYS A 137 49.29 50.55 25.86
C LYS A 137 49.30 49.04 25.71
N PHE A 138 50.33 48.38 26.20
CA PHE A 138 50.40 46.92 26.26
C PHE A 138 49.23 46.35 27.08
N LEU A 139 49.00 46.85 28.30
CA LEU A 139 47.93 46.35 29.17
C LEU A 139 46.53 46.62 28.60
N GLU A 140 46.32 47.79 27.99
CA GLU A 140 45.05 48.18 27.35
C GLU A 140 44.69 47.25 26.17
N THR A 141 45.68 46.76 25.42
CA THR A 141 45.45 46.01 24.18
C THR A 141 45.59 44.50 24.34
N PHE A 142 46.57 44.03 25.11
CA PHE A 142 46.86 42.60 25.29
C PHE A 142 45.79 41.90 26.14
N THR A 143 45.42 42.50 27.27
CA THR A 143 44.47 41.93 28.23
C THR A 143 43.12 41.58 27.60
N PRO A 144 42.42 42.51 26.92
CA PRO A 144 41.13 42.17 26.31
C PRO A 144 41.25 41.13 25.19
N LYS A 145 42.34 41.16 24.40
CA LYS A 145 42.59 40.15 23.34
C LYS A 145 42.78 38.76 23.93
N ARG A 146 43.58 38.60 24.98
CA ARG A 146 43.77 37.30 25.66
C ARG A 146 42.51 36.81 26.36
N ILE A 147 41.74 37.69 27.01
CA ILE A 147 40.44 37.33 27.59
C ILE A 147 39.50 36.80 26.50
N LEU A 148 39.40 37.51 25.37
CA LEU A 148 38.55 37.11 24.25
C LEU A 148 38.99 35.79 23.61
N MET A 149 40.30 35.61 23.43
CA MET A 149 40.90 34.36 22.94
C MET A 149 40.53 33.17 23.83
N HIS A 150 40.81 33.27 25.14
CA HIS A 150 40.48 32.18 26.08
C HIS A 150 38.98 31.91 26.13
N LEU A 151 38.15 32.94 26.08
CA LEU A 151 36.69 32.77 26.05
C LEU A 151 36.23 32.01 24.80
N ARG A 152 36.75 32.36 23.62
CA ARG A 152 36.43 31.68 22.35
C ARG A 152 36.92 30.22 22.37
N ARG A 153 38.13 29.98 22.85
CA ARG A 153 38.72 28.63 23.01
C ARG A 153 37.88 27.75 23.95
N ILE A 154 37.53 28.26 25.13
CA ILE A 154 36.68 27.52 26.09
C ILE A 154 35.31 27.23 25.47
N LYS A 155 34.71 28.18 24.75
CA LYS A 155 33.43 27.96 24.06
C LYS A 155 33.55 26.91 22.96
N ALA A 156 34.64 26.90 22.20
CA ALA A 156 34.91 25.90 21.17
C ALA A 156 35.10 24.50 21.80
N ASP A 157 35.93 24.39 22.84
CA ASP A 157 36.16 23.13 23.56
C ASP A 157 34.85 22.58 24.15
N LYS A 158 34.02 23.46 24.74
CA LYS A 158 32.73 23.04 25.30
C LYS A 158 31.75 22.59 24.23
N MET A 159 31.73 23.29 23.09
CA MET A 159 30.89 22.91 21.95
C MET A 159 31.34 21.56 21.37
N ALA A 160 32.64 21.33 21.22
CA ALA A 160 33.19 20.05 20.78
C ALA A 160 32.80 18.91 21.74
N GLU A 161 32.94 19.11 23.06
CA GLU A 161 32.52 18.13 24.07
C GLU A 161 31.02 17.78 23.94
N MET A 162 30.16 18.79 23.72
CA MET A 162 28.72 18.58 23.54
C MET A 162 28.39 17.81 22.25
N LEU A 163 29.11 18.08 21.15
CA LEU A 163 28.95 17.36 19.89
C LEU A 163 29.41 15.90 20.02
N THR A 164 30.56 15.64 20.66
CA THR A 164 31.03 14.29 20.92
C THR A 164 30.03 13.52 21.79
N LYS A 165 29.53 14.12 22.88
CA LYS A 165 28.51 13.51 23.74
C LYS A 165 27.22 13.21 22.97
N ARG A 166 26.73 14.15 22.16
CA ARG A 166 25.54 13.93 21.32
C ARG A 166 25.73 12.72 20.41
N ASN A 167 26.90 12.57 19.80
CA ASN A 167 27.19 11.44 18.92
C ASN A 167 27.33 10.12 19.69
N SER A 168 27.84 10.14 20.92
CA SER A 168 27.95 8.95 21.78
C SER A 168 26.61 8.49 22.37
N PHE A 169 25.68 9.40 22.68
CA PHE A 169 24.34 9.07 23.18
C PHE A 169 23.30 8.90 22.06
N GLY A 170 23.62 9.30 20.83
CA GLY A 170 22.76 9.23 19.65
C GLY A 170 22.70 7.86 18.97
N SER A 171 23.33 6.82 19.54
CA SER A 171 23.19 5.45 19.08
C SER A 171 22.38 4.64 20.10
N PRO A 172 21.04 4.56 19.96
CA PRO A 172 20.38 3.33 20.33
C PRO A 172 20.94 2.27 19.39
N THR A 173 21.77 1.41 19.95
CA THR A 173 22.06 0.10 19.38
C THR A 173 20.73 -0.57 19.05
N HIS A 174 20.31 -0.53 17.80
CA HIS A 174 19.44 -1.55 17.27
C HIS A 174 20.31 -2.81 17.15
N ASN A 175 20.44 -3.52 18.27
CA ASN A 175 20.93 -4.88 18.27
C ASN A 175 19.87 -5.72 17.53
N GLY A 176 20.15 -5.94 16.25
CA GLY A 176 19.31 -6.69 15.33
C GLY A 176 20.09 -7.06 14.08
N VAL A 177 21.14 -7.87 14.27
CA VAL A 177 21.69 -8.84 13.32
C VAL A 177 22.28 -8.30 12.00
N GLY A 178 23.61 -8.41 11.93
CA GLY A 178 24.31 -9.03 10.80
C GLY A 178 24.15 -8.38 9.43
N GLY A 179 25.17 -7.61 9.04
CA GLY A 179 25.40 -7.28 7.63
C GLY A 179 25.54 -8.56 6.79
N HIS A 180 24.62 -8.75 5.86
CA HIS A 180 24.85 -9.53 4.66
C HIS A 180 24.53 -8.66 3.45
N ASN A 181 25.53 -8.64 2.57
CA ASN A 181 25.59 -7.98 1.30
C ASN A 181 24.61 -8.63 0.31
N GLY A 182 23.91 -7.80 -0.48
CA GLY A 182 23.38 -8.15 -1.80
C GLY A 182 22.11 -9.02 -1.84
N GLY A 183 21.02 -8.46 -2.38
CA GLY A 183 19.91 -9.25 -2.90
C GLY A 183 18.55 -8.60 -2.73
N SER A 184 18.03 -8.05 -3.84
CA SER A 184 16.63 -7.76 -4.11
C SER A 184 15.64 -8.71 -3.40
N SER A 185 14.56 -8.19 -2.81
CA SER A 185 13.16 -8.67 -3.00
C SER A 185 12.14 -7.98 -2.09
N SER A 186 11.11 -7.46 -2.75
CA SER A 186 9.69 -7.27 -2.40
C SER A 186 9.20 -7.47 -0.95
N PHE A 187 8.58 -6.41 -0.44
CA PHE A 187 7.78 -6.33 0.79
C PHE A 187 6.51 -7.18 0.69
N GLY A 188 6.27 -8.08 1.65
CA GLY A 188 5.05 -8.87 1.77
C GLY A 188 4.65 -9.14 3.23
N GLY A 189 3.48 -8.62 3.61
CA GLY A 189 2.45 -9.23 4.48
C GLY A 189 2.76 -9.65 5.92
N MET A 190 2.09 -9.00 6.88
CA MET A 190 1.91 -9.47 8.26
C MET A 190 0.44 -9.90 8.48
N TYR A 191 0.17 -11.20 8.55
CA TYR A 191 -1.06 -11.77 9.12
C TYR A 191 -0.70 -12.90 10.10
N PRO A 192 -1.45 -13.08 11.21
CA PRO A 192 -1.18 -14.12 12.20
C PRO A 192 -1.71 -15.50 11.75
N PRO A 193 -1.14 -16.62 12.24
CA PRO A 193 -1.43 -17.96 11.74
C PRO A 193 -2.70 -18.56 12.39
N VAL A 194 -3.52 -19.22 11.56
CA VAL A 194 -4.62 -20.11 11.98
C VAL A 194 -4.19 -21.59 11.85
N PRO A 195 -4.69 -22.50 12.71
CA PRO A 195 -4.22 -23.89 12.75
C PRO A 195 -4.89 -24.76 11.68
N VAL A 196 -4.11 -25.64 11.03
CA VAL A 196 -4.54 -26.51 9.93
C VAL A 196 -4.57 -27.99 10.41
N PRO A 197 -5.60 -28.79 10.07
CA PRO A 197 -5.65 -30.23 10.37
C PRO A 197 -4.77 -31.05 9.42
N PRO A 198 -4.40 -32.31 9.76
CA PRO A 198 -3.31 -33.02 9.10
C PRO A 198 -3.78 -33.79 7.86
N MET A 199 -3.14 -33.58 6.70
CA MET A 199 -3.37 -34.40 5.50
C MET A 199 -2.05 -34.71 4.77
N GLY A 200 -1.69 -36.00 4.77
CA GLY A 200 -1.15 -36.76 3.63
C GLY A 200 0.33 -36.58 3.21
N PRO A 201 1.01 -37.63 2.70
CA PRO A 201 2.43 -37.58 2.34
C PRO A 201 2.67 -36.93 0.98
N GLY A 202 3.74 -36.14 0.90
CA GLY A 202 4.02 -35.20 -0.20
C GLY A 202 4.61 -35.77 -1.49
N TYR A 203 4.81 -34.84 -2.43
CA TYR A 203 5.56 -35.04 -3.68
C TYR A 203 6.61 -33.91 -3.85
N PRO A 204 7.74 -34.21 -4.52
CA PRO A 204 8.94 -33.37 -4.52
C PRO A 204 8.85 -32.16 -5.46
N VAL A 205 9.37 -31.03 -5.00
CA VAL A 205 9.51 -29.78 -5.75
C VAL A 205 10.68 -29.87 -6.73
N SER A 206 10.40 -29.66 -8.02
CA SER A 206 11.39 -29.35 -9.06
C SER A 206 11.00 -28.04 -9.73
N GLY A 207 11.99 -27.15 -9.94
CA GLY A 207 11.80 -25.77 -10.35
C GLY A 207 11.16 -25.55 -11.73
N GLY A 208 10.62 -24.34 -11.89
CA GLY A 208 9.98 -23.86 -13.11
C GLY A 208 8.65 -23.17 -12.77
N GLY A 209 8.46 -21.95 -13.27
CA GLY A 209 7.34 -21.08 -12.91
C GLY A 209 5.98 -21.78 -13.02
N MET A 210 5.17 -21.64 -11.96
CA MET A 210 3.83 -22.21 -11.93
C MET A 210 2.82 -21.22 -12.55
N PRO A 211 1.93 -21.69 -13.43
CA PRO A 211 0.85 -20.88 -14.00
C PRO A 211 -0.19 -20.59 -12.92
N LEU A 212 -0.75 -19.37 -12.98
CA LEU A 212 -1.94 -18.98 -12.21
C LEU A 212 -3.04 -20.04 -12.36
N PRO A 213 -3.77 -20.40 -11.29
CA PRO A 213 -4.90 -21.30 -11.41
C PRO A 213 -5.91 -20.64 -12.35
N HIS A 214 -6.23 -21.31 -13.45
CA HIS A 214 -7.40 -20.97 -14.24
C HIS A 214 -8.62 -21.10 -13.35
N ILE A 215 -9.08 -19.98 -12.81
CA ILE A 215 -10.48 -19.84 -12.43
C ILE A 215 -11.21 -19.90 -13.77
N GLN A 216 -11.81 -21.05 -14.06
CA GLN A 216 -12.72 -21.18 -15.18
C GLN A 216 -13.95 -20.34 -14.84
N MET A 217 -13.89 -19.05 -15.17
CA MET A 217 -15.04 -18.17 -15.20
C MET A 217 -16.00 -18.75 -16.23
N THR A 218 -16.98 -19.52 -15.79
CA THR A 218 -18.15 -19.80 -16.60
C THR A 218 -18.73 -18.44 -17.01
N PRO A 219 -18.88 -18.13 -18.31
CA PRO A 219 -19.39 -16.84 -18.74
C PRO A 219 -20.78 -16.66 -18.13
N TYR A 220 -21.02 -15.53 -17.46
CA TYR A 220 -22.38 -15.10 -17.22
C TYR A 220 -23.09 -15.04 -18.58
N PRO A 221 -24.30 -15.63 -18.73
CA PRO A 221 -25.06 -15.49 -19.95
C PRO A 221 -25.27 -13.98 -20.19
N GLN A 222 -24.78 -13.49 -21.33
CA GLN A 222 -24.99 -12.10 -21.71
C GLN A 222 -26.48 -11.89 -21.90
N LEU A 223 -27.10 -11.14 -20.98
CA LEU A 223 -28.45 -10.66 -21.16
C LEU A 223 -28.48 -9.75 -22.39
N PRO A 224 -29.53 -9.81 -23.23
CA PRO A 224 -29.73 -8.85 -24.30
C PRO A 224 -29.61 -7.44 -23.74
N GLN A 225 -28.73 -6.62 -24.33
CA GLN A 225 -28.59 -5.23 -23.91
C GLN A 225 -29.94 -4.52 -24.12
N MET A 226 -30.60 -4.19 -23.01
CA MET A 226 -31.73 -3.28 -23.04
C MET A 226 -31.22 -1.91 -23.50
N PRO A 227 -31.94 -1.20 -24.40
CA PRO A 227 -31.56 0.14 -24.81
C PRO A 227 -31.45 1.05 -23.59
N THR A 228 -30.28 1.63 -23.38
CA THR A 228 -30.09 2.62 -22.32
C THR A 228 -30.89 3.88 -22.66
N PRO A 229 -31.70 4.42 -21.74
CA PRO A 229 -32.33 5.72 -21.95
C PRO A 229 -31.25 6.80 -22.06
N SER A 230 -31.22 7.47 -23.22
CA SER A 230 -30.39 8.66 -23.45
C SER A 230 -30.90 9.79 -22.57
N TYR A 231 -30.20 10.07 -21.47
CA TYR A 231 -30.45 11.27 -20.68
C TYR A 231 -29.75 12.46 -21.35
N PRO A 232 -30.47 13.55 -21.66
CA PRO A 232 -29.86 14.75 -22.19
C PRO A 232 -29.00 15.40 -21.10
N PHE A 233 -27.71 15.56 -21.40
CA PHE A 233 -26.81 16.41 -20.64
C PHE A 233 -27.39 17.84 -20.58
N TYR A 234 -27.70 18.32 -19.38
CA TYR A 234 -27.88 19.75 -19.18
C TYR A 234 -26.51 20.43 -19.29
N LYS A 235 -26.50 21.51 -20.07
CA LYS A 235 -25.34 22.30 -20.51
C LYS A 235 -24.49 22.83 -19.37
#